data_AF-A0A838I1D3-F1
#
_entry.id   AF-A0A838I1D3-F1
#
_cell.length_a   1.000
_cell.length_b   1.000
_cell.length_c   1.000
_cell.angle_alpha   90.00
_cell.angle_beta   90.00
_cell.angle_gamma   90.00
#
_symmetry.space_group_name_H-M   'P 1'
#
loop_
_entity.id
_entity.type
_entity.pdbx_description
1 polymer ?
#
loop_
_entity_poly.entity_id
_entity_poly.type
_entity_poly.pdbx_seq_one_letter_code
_entity_poly.pdbx_strand_id
1 'polypeptide(L)'
;RPCGVSLRGVRALHAAAVADDRLTEAAAAADWPLLDRLLRGLPGVGAWTSAETRLALGDADAVSVGDYHLPSVIGTALAGPRRGGRGAWTDADLLEVLAPFAPHRGRVIRLLESAAVRGLVPRPARRAPRAALSAHRYW
;
A
#
# COMPACT_ATOMS: atom_id res chain seq x y z
N ARG A 1 27.78 -10.62 -5.45
CA ARG A 1 27.66 -9.27 -4.86
C ARG A 1 26.30 -9.20 -4.14
N PRO A 2 26.21 -8.79 -2.88
CA PRO A 2 24.90 -8.62 -2.24
C PRO A 2 24.15 -7.48 -2.94
N CYS A 3 22.91 -7.70 -3.34
CA CYS A 3 22.10 -6.78 -4.14
C CYS A 3 21.45 -5.62 -3.35
N GLY A 4 21.98 -5.28 -2.17
CA GLY A 4 21.46 -4.19 -1.33
C GLY A 4 20.14 -4.51 -0.61
N VAL A 5 19.73 -5.77 -0.58
CA VAL A 5 18.50 -6.23 0.10
C VAL A 5 18.81 -6.60 1.56
N SER A 6 17.96 -6.18 2.48
CA SER A 6 18.09 -6.55 3.90
C SER A 6 17.94 -8.07 4.11
N LEU A 7 18.55 -8.62 5.15
CA LEU A 7 18.40 -10.04 5.50
C LEU A 7 16.93 -10.45 5.69
N ARG A 8 16.10 -9.56 6.25
CA ARG A 8 14.65 -9.77 6.38
C ARG A 8 14.00 -9.90 5.00
N GLY A 9 14.33 -9.00 4.08
CA GLY A 9 13.82 -9.04 2.70
C GLY A 9 14.24 -10.31 1.96
N VAL A 10 15.50 -10.75 2.10
CA VAL A 10 15.99 -11.99 1.49
C VAL A 10 15.20 -13.20 1.98
N ARG A 11 14.93 -13.29 3.29
CA ARG A 11 14.14 -14.39 3.87
C ARG A 11 12.70 -14.41 3.33
N ALA A 12 12.07 -13.25 3.21
CA ALA A 12 10.74 -13.14 2.64
C ALA A 12 10.71 -13.59 1.17
N LEU A 13 11.66 -13.11 0.36
CA LEU A 13 11.79 -13.50 -1.05
C LEU A 13 12.02 -14.99 -1.22
N HIS A 14 12.91 -15.57 -0.43
CA HIS A 14 13.16 -17.02 -0.47
C HIS A 14 11.91 -17.82 -0.08
N ALA A 15 11.22 -17.44 1.00
CA ALA A 15 10.00 -18.12 1.42
C ALA A 15 8.88 -18.01 0.36
N ALA A 16 8.75 -16.85 -0.30
CA ALA A 16 7.82 -16.65 -1.40
C ALA A 16 8.14 -17.59 -2.59
N ALA A 17 9.41 -17.66 -2.99
CA ALA A 17 9.85 -18.53 -4.08
C ALA A 17 9.61 -20.03 -3.79
N VAL A 18 9.74 -20.46 -2.53
CA VAL A 18 9.43 -21.84 -2.12
C VAL A 18 7.91 -22.11 -2.17
N ALA A 19 7.09 -21.10 -1.93
CA ALA A 19 5.63 -21.20 -1.93
C ALA A 19 4.99 -20.81 -3.27
N ASP A 20 5.78 -20.63 -4.33
CA ASP A 20 5.39 -19.97 -5.59
C ASP A 20 4.12 -20.58 -6.20
N ASP A 21 4.07 -21.91 -6.35
CA ASP A 21 2.93 -22.60 -6.94
C ASP A 21 1.59 -22.19 -6.29
N ARG A 22 1.53 -22.21 -4.96
CA ARG A 22 0.29 -21.87 -4.22
C ARG A 22 -0.07 -20.40 -4.32
N LEU A 23 0.93 -19.52 -4.31
CA LEU A 23 0.72 -18.07 -4.46
C LEU A 23 0.22 -17.75 -5.86
N THR A 24 0.84 -18.36 -6.88
CA THR A 24 0.50 -18.23 -8.29
C THR A 24 -0.89 -18.78 -8.58
N GLU A 25 -1.24 -19.96 -8.07
CA GLU A 25 -2.58 -20.55 -8.20
C GLU A 25 -3.66 -19.64 -7.60
N ALA A 26 -3.47 -19.16 -6.37
CA ALA A 26 -4.42 -18.26 -5.71
C ALA A 26 -4.57 -16.93 -6.45
N ALA A 27 -3.47 -16.36 -6.95
CA ALA A 27 -3.47 -15.14 -7.74
C ALA A 27 -4.20 -15.32 -9.08
N ALA A 28 -3.91 -16.40 -9.81
CA ALA A 28 -4.53 -16.71 -11.10
C ALA A 28 -6.04 -16.97 -10.97
N ALA A 29 -6.46 -17.57 -9.86
CA ALA A 29 -7.87 -17.77 -9.53
C ALA A 29 -8.58 -16.50 -9.01
N ALA A 30 -7.84 -15.40 -8.79
CA ALA A 30 -8.32 -14.20 -8.11
C ALA A 30 -8.95 -14.48 -6.72
N ASP A 31 -8.45 -15.50 -6.01
CA ASP A 31 -8.86 -15.81 -4.64
C ASP A 31 -8.10 -14.90 -3.66
N TRP A 32 -8.52 -13.64 -3.61
CA TRP A 32 -7.87 -12.61 -2.78
C TRP A 32 -7.84 -12.93 -1.28
N PRO A 33 -8.90 -13.50 -0.66
CA PRO A 33 -8.84 -13.93 0.73
C PRO A 33 -7.82 -15.03 0.99
N LEU A 34 -7.69 -16.03 0.10
CA LEU A 34 -6.66 -17.05 0.22
C LEU A 34 -5.27 -16.45 0.03
N LEU A 35 -5.08 -15.62 -0.99
CA LEU A 35 -3.80 -14.98 -1.27
C LEU A 35 -3.35 -14.07 -0.11
N ASP A 36 -4.27 -13.34 0.54
CA ASP A 36 -3.97 -12.56 1.75
C ASP A 36 -3.39 -13.44 2.87
N ARG A 37 -4.04 -14.57 3.15
CA ARG A 37 -3.60 -15.52 4.18
C ARG A 37 -2.24 -16.12 3.85
N LEU A 38 -2.02 -16.54 2.61
CA LEU A 38 -0.76 -17.13 2.16
C LEU A 38 0.39 -16.11 2.25
N LEU A 39 0.18 -14.89 1.73
CA LEU A 39 1.18 -13.82 1.78
C LEU A 39 1.53 -13.46 3.21
N ARG A 40 0.55 -13.27 4.09
CA ARG A 40 0.78 -12.90 5.50
C ARG A 40 1.36 -14.04 6.34
N GLY A 41 1.36 -15.27 5.84
CA GLY A 41 2.09 -16.39 6.42
C GLY A 41 3.60 -16.33 6.15
N LEU A 42 4.05 -15.52 5.18
CA LEU A 42 5.46 -15.36 4.88
C LEU A 42 6.17 -14.50 5.93
N PRO A 43 7.43 -14.83 6.29
CA PRO A 43 8.17 -14.11 7.32
C PRO A 43 8.39 -12.65 6.92
N GLY A 44 7.87 -11.73 7.74
CA GLY A 44 8.03 -10.29 7.53
C GLY A 44 7.05 -9.66 6.55
N VAL A 45 6.06 -10.41 6.04
CA VAL A 45 4.99 -9.88 5.19
C VAL A 45 3.78 -9.54 6.05
N GLY A 46 3.50 -8.24 6.19
CA GLY A 46 2.36 -7.73 6.94
C GLY A 46 1.14 -7.44 6.06
N ALA A 47 0.08 -6.90 6.68
CA ALA A 47 -1.14 -6.51 5.99
C ALA A 47 -0.89 -5.49 4.86
N TRP A 48 -0.01 -4.50 5.09
CA TRP A 48 0.39 -3.53 4.07
C TRP A 48 1.03 -4.20 2.85
N THR A 49 2.05 -5.03 3.04
CA THR A 49 2.75 -5.72 1.93
C THR A 49 1.82 -6.67 1.17
N SER A 50 0.93 -7.37 1.88
CA SER A 50 -0.05 -8.24 1.23
C SER A 50 -1.02 -7.44 0.36
N ALA A 51 -1.55 -6.32 0.87
CA ALA A 51 -2.44 -5.44 0.11
C ALA A 51 -1.76 -4.84 -1.12
N GLU A 52 -0.52 -4.34 -0.99
CA GLU A 52 0.26 -3.82 -2.12
C GLU A 52 0.49 -4.88 -3.20
N THR A 53 0.77 -6.12 -2.80
CA THR A 53 0.97 -7.24 -3.72
C THR A 53 -0.34 -7.59 -4.43
N ARG A 54 -1.46 -7.67 -3.70
CA ARG A 54 -2.78 -7.93 -4.27
C ARG A 54 -3.22 -6.81 -5.23
N LEU A 55 -2.97 -5.55 -4.90
CA LEU A 55 -3.19 -4.41 -5.80
C LEU A 55 -2.38 -4.54 -7.10
N ALA A 56 -1.10 -4.90 -6.99
CA ALA A 56 -0.24 -5.11 -8.16
C ALA A 56 -0.73 -6.28 -9.05
N LEU A 57 -1.37 -7.29 -8.44
CA LEU A 57 -1.96 -8.43 -9.12
C LEU A 57 -3.41 -8.20 -9.59
N GLY A 58 -3.99 -7.02 -9.32
CA GLY A 58 -5.29 -6.61 -9.85
C GLY A 58 -6.48 -6.77 -8.89
N ASP A 59 -6.26 -7.01 -7.60
CA ASP A 59 -7.33 -6.95 -6.59
C ASP A 59 -7.95 -5.55 -6.58
N ALA A 60 -9.23 -5.47 -6.97
CA ALA A 60 -9.94 -4.21 -7.11
C ALA A 60 -10.28 -3.56 -5.77
N ASP A 61 -10.23 -4.30 -4.66
CA ASP A 61 -10.75 -3.88 -3.36
C ASP A 61 -9.72 -3.87 -2.23
N ALA A 62 -8.47 -4.26 -2.51
CA ALA A 62 -7.37 -4.18 -1.56
C ALA A 62 -7.11 -2.73 -1.09
N VAL A 63 -6.82 -2.57 0.22
CA VAL A 63 -6.47 -1.30 0.84
C VAL A 63 -5.21 -1.50 1.68
N SER A 64 -4.16 -0.75 1.38
CA SER A 64 -2.85 -0.83 2.05
C SER A 64 -2.84 -0.11 3.39
N VAL A 65 -3.62 -0.63 4.34
CA VAL A 65 -3.65 -0.17 5.74
C VAL A 65 -2.24 -0.22 6.33
N GLY A 66 -1.86 0.81 7.09
CA GLY A 66 -0.51 1.01 7.62
C GLY A 66 0.41 1.78 6.68
N ASP A 67 -0.06 2.20 5.51
CA ASP A 67 0.68 3.13 4.66
C ASP A 67 0.72 4.53 5.27
N TYR A 68 1.91 5.11 5.33
CA TYR A 68 2.12 6.40 5.98
C TYR A 68 1.46 7.58 5.23
N HIS A 69 1.34 7.50 3.91
CA HIS A 69 0.85 8.58 3.07
C HIS A 69 -0.59 8.38 2.61
N LEU A 70 -1.02 7.13 2.44
CA LEU A 70 -2.30 6.79 1.84
C LEU A 70 -3.51 7.47 2.51
N PRO A 71 -3.69 7.42 3.86
CA PRO A 71 -4.82 8.12 4.49
C PRO A 71 -4.84 9.61 4.17
N SER A 72 -3.67 10.24 4.19
CA SER A 72 -3.56 11.68 3.96
C SER A 72 -3.82 12.07 2.51
N VAL A 73 -3.36 11.27 1.54
CA VAL A 73 -3.59 11.50 0.12
C VAL A 73 -5.06 11.31 -0.21
N ILE A 74 -5.64 10.16 0.14
CA ILE A 74 -7.02 9.81 -0.21
C ILE A 74 -8.04 10.66 0.53
N GLY A 75 -7.85 10.85 1.84
CA GLY A 75 -8.74 11.69 2.64
C GLY A 75 -8.74 13.14 2.15
N THR A 76 -7.58 13.67 1.76
CA THR A 76 -7.52 15.03 1.18
C THR A 76 -8.17 15.11 -0.20
N ALA A 77 -8.00 14.09 -1.04
CA ALA A 77 -8.59 14.08 -2.37
C ALA A 77 -10.12 14.01 -2.35
N LEU A 78 -10.70 13.23 -1.42
CA LEU A 78 -12.14 13.01 -1.33
C LEU A 78 -12.87 14.00 -0.43
N ALA A 79 -12.30 14.37 0.72
CA ALA A 79 -12.95 15.22 1.72
C ALA A 79 -12.27 16.59 1.92
N GLY A 80 -11.21 16.88 1.16
CA GLY A 80 -10.43 18.09 1.28
C GLY A 80 -9.45 18.10 2.47
N PRO A 81 -8.62 19.16 2.60
CA PRO A 81 -7.65 19.26 3.69
C PRO A 81 -8.35 19.30 5.06
N ARG A 82 -7.83 18.56 6.05
CA ARG A 82 -8.31 18.68 7.43
C ARG A 82 -8.06 20.10 7.95
N ARG A 83 -9.14 20.77 8.38
CA ARG A 83 -9.13 22.12 8.96
C ARG A 83 -9.41 22.07 10.46
N GLY A 84 -8.97 23.11 11.18
CA GLY A 84 -9.47 23.43 12.54
C GLY A 84 -9.04 22.46 13.65
N GLY A 85 -7.78 22.03 13.68
CA GLY A 85 -7.25 21.22 14.79
C GLY A 85 -7.59 19.72 14.75
N ARG A 86 -8.31 19.23 13.72
CA ARG A 86 -8.41 17.79 13.47
C ARG A 86 -7.02 17.23 13.18
N GLY A 87 -6.67 16.14 13.85
CA GLY A 87 -5.41 15.42 13.67
C GLY A 87 -5.20 14.89 12.24
N ALA A 88 -4.07 14.23 12.02
CA ALA A 88 -3.78 13.59 10.72
C ALA A 88 -4.88 12.60 10.31
N TRP A 89 -5.01 12.36 9.01
CA TRP A 89 -5.83 11.26 8.51
C TRP A 89 -5.28 9.93 9.03
N THR A 90 -6.17 9.08 9.54
CA THR A 90 -5.82 7.75 10.07
C THR A 90 -6.30 6.64 9.14
N ASP A 91 -5.80 5.42 9.34
CA ASP A 91 -6.29 4.24 8.61
C ASP A 91 -7.78 3.99 8.84
N ALA A 92 -8.29 4.27 10.05
CA ALA A 92 -9.72 4.15 10.33
C ALA A 92 -10.54 5.13 9.50
N ASP A 93 -10.10 6.40 9.42
CA ASP A 93 -10.71 7.41 8.56
C ASP A 93 -10.66 7.00 7.08
N LEU A 94 -9.52 6.45 6.64
CA LEU A 94 -9.34 5.96 5.28
C LEU A 94 -10.38 4.87 4.94
N LEU A 95 -10.56 3.90 5.83
CA LEU A 95 -11.53 2.81 5.63
C LEU A 95 -12.96 3.32 5.59
N GLU A 96 -13.32 4.27 6.45
CA GLU A 96 -14.64 4.90 6.47
C GLU A 96 -14.93 5.64 5.16
N VAL A 97 -13.99 6.49 4.72
CA VAL A 97 -14.13 7.26 3.48
C VAL A 97 -14.18 6.36 2.24
N LEU A 98 -13.50 5.22 2.28
CA LEU A 98 -13.50 4.24 1.18
C LEU A 98 -14.70 3.29 1.21
N ALA A 99 -15.42 3.15 2.33
CA ALA A 99 -16.49 2.17 2.48
C ALA A 99 -17.55 2.20 1.35
N PRO A 100 -18.00 3.37 0.84
CA PRO A 100 -18.98 3.44 -0.24
C PRO A 100 -18.49 2.87 -1.58
N PHE A 101 -17.17 2.72 -1.75
CA PHE A 101 -16.57 2.28 -2.99
C PHE A 101 -16.32 0.78 -3.05
N ALA A 102 -16.69 0.00 -2.02
CA ALA A 102 -16.63 -1.46 -2.10
C ALA A 102 -17.52 -1.97 -3.25
N PRO A 103 -17.07 -2.93 -4.08
CA PRO A 103 -15.84 -3.73 -4.01
C PRO A 103 -14.69 -3.20 -4.92
N HIS A 104 -14.52 -1.89 -5.01
CA HIS A 104 -13.59 -1.19 -5.91
C HIS A 104 -12.67 -0.20 -5.18
N ARG A 105 -12.44 -0.38 -3.87
CA ARG A 105 -11.63 0.54 -3.06
C ARG A 105 -10.20 0.70 -3.59
N GLY A 106 -9.57 -0.41 -3.98
CA GLY A 106 -8.23 -0.42 -4.58
C GLY A 106 -8.17 0.36 -5.90
N ARG A 107 -9.18 0.24 -6.76
CA ARG A 107 -9.27 1.03 -8.01
C ARG A 107 -9.38 2.53 -7.72
N VAL A 108 -10.22 2.90 -6.76
CA VAL A 108 -10.39 4.30 -6.35
C VAL A 108 -9.09 4.87 -5.80
N ILE A 109 -8.39 4.12 -4.95
CA ILE A 109 -7.06 4.48 -4.47
C ILE A 109 -6.12 4.79 -5.64
N ARG A 110 -5.95 3.85 -6.57
CA ARG A 110 -5.03 3.99 -7.71
C ARG A 110 -5.37 5.19 -8.60
N LEU A 111 -6.65 5.43 -8.85
CA LEU A 111 -7.12 6.59 -9.62
C LEU A 111 -6.81 7.89 -8.90
N LEU A 112 -7.10 7.98 -7.60
CA LEU A 112 -6.87 9.18 -6.81
C LEU A 112 -5.38 9.48 -6.62
N GLU A 113 -4.54 8.47 -6.42
CA GLU A 113 -3.08 8.63 -6.39
C GLU A 113 -2.56 9.20 -7.71
N SER A 114 -3.00 8.62 -8.84
CA SER A 114 -2.62 9.10 -10.17
C SER A 114 -3.10 10.53 -10.42
N ALA A 115 -4.35 10.83 -10.06
CA ALA A 115 -4.94 12.15 -10.16
C ALA A 115 -4.21 13.17 -9.28
N ALA A 116 -3.81 12.80 -8.06
CA ALA A 116 -3.10 13.66 -7.12
C ALA A 116 -1.69 14.00 -7.62
N VAL A 117 -0.98 13.02 -8.20
CA VAL A 117 0.33 13.25 -8.86
C VAL A 117 0.19 14.21 -10.04
N ARG A 118 -0.91 14.11 -10.80
CA ARG A 118 -1.22 14.99 -11.94
C ARG A 118 -1.82 16.34 -11.55
N GLY A 119 -2.08 16.57 -10.27
CA GLY A 119 -2.71 17.81 -9.78
C GLY A 119 -4.19 17.97 -10.17
N LEU A 120 -4.87 16.87 -10.51
CA LEU A 120 -6.29 16.85 -10.89
C LEU A 120 -7.23 16.84 -9.67
N VAL A 121 -6.70 16.52 -8.49
CA VAL A 121 -7.42 16.54 -7.21
C VAL A 121 -6.57 17.23 -6.14
N PRO A 122 -7.19 17.75 -5.06
CA PRO A 122 -6.45 18.30 -3.93
C PRO A 122 -5.48 17.28 -3.34
N ARG A 123 -4.27 17.72 -2.99
CA ARG A 123 -3.26 16.89 -2.32
C ARG A 123 -2.81 17.55 -1.02
N PRO A 124 -2.35 16.77 -0.02
CA PRO A 124 -1.81 17.34 1.19
C PRO A 124 -0.64 18.27 0.89
N ALA A 125 -0.62 19.42 1.57
CA ALA A 125 0.49 20.36 1.48
C ALA A 125 1.78 19.66 1.89
N ARG A 126 2.86 19.94 1.15
CA ARG A 126 4.17 19.36 1.45
C ARG A 126 4.73 20.02 2.71
N ARG A 127 4.90 19.24 3.77
CA ARG A 127 5.31 19.76 5.09
C ARG A 127 6.81 19.65 5.38
N ALA A 128 7.58 18.99 4.51
CA ALA A 128 9.00 18.77 4.71
C ALA A 128 9.83 19.19 3.47
N PRO A 129 11.07 19.68 3.67
CA PRO A 129 12.02 19.90 2.58
C PRO A 129 12.35 18.58 1.84
N ARG A 130 13.00 18.66 0.68
CA ARG A 130 13.47 17.43 0.00
C ARG A 130 14.47 16.75 0.92
N ALA A 131 14.18 15.50 1.30
CA ALA A 131 15.15 14.68 2.00
C ALA A 131 16.44 14.67 1.16
N ALA A 132 17.57 14.96 1.80
CA ALA A 132 18.86 14.76 1.15
C ALA A 132 18.94 13.31 0.69
N LEU A 133 19.53 13.07 -0.48
CA LEU A 133 19.82 11.72 -0.91
C LEU A 133 20.59 11.02 0.21
N SER A 134 20.09 9.87 0.64
CA SER A 134 20.77 9.05 1.62
C SER A 134 22.15 8.75 1.08
N ALA A 135 23.21 9.19 1.77
CA ALA A 135 24.53 8.66 1.52
C ALA A 135 24.50 7.20 1.97
N HIS A 136 24.14 6.28 1.08
CA HIS A 136 24.18 4.85 1.32
C HIS A 136 25.66 4.44 1.51
N ARG A 137 26.23 4.74 2.69
CA ARG A 137 27.56 4.30 3.14
C ARG A 137 27.41 3.11 4.08
N TYR A 138 26.83 2.04 3.56
CA TYR A 138 26.87 0.74 4.22
C TYR A 138 27.24 -0.32 3.19
N TRP A 139 28.54 -0.55 3.10
CA TRP A 139 29.15 -1.85 2.85
C TRP A 139 30.28 -2.00 3.87
#